data_AF-A0A7H1RLI6-F1
#
_entry.id   AF-A0A7H1RLI6-F1
#
_cell.length_a   1.000
_cell.length_b   1.000
_cell.length_c   1.000
_cell.angle_alpha   90.00
_cell.angle_beta   90.00
_cell.angle_gamma   90.00
#
_symmetry.space_group_name_H-M   'P 1'
#
loop_
_entity.id
_entity.type
_entity.pdbx_description
1 polymer ?
#
loop_
_entity_poly.entity_id
_entity_poly.type
_entity_poly.pdbx_seq_one_letter_code
_entity_poly.pdbx_strand_id
1 'polypeptide(L)'
;MSVLARYWHGLSPALRDYYRASVLPSLLFLALAFAHEWLVRQPAAAPALRLAAALAPAVAMAWLFTCYLRFLRDCDELERGIELKALAWAAGITLQGLMTVLFLLDAGLLAWPEKRLAAAMGLLLLASYALVRGGLHRRYA
;
A
#
# COMPACT_ATOMS: atom_id res chain seq x y z
N MET A 1 5.88 -31.50 4.31
CA MET A 1 5.24 -30.17 4.53
C MET A 1 5.89 -29.15 3.62
N SER A 2 5.12 -28.42 2.81
CA SER A 2 5.64 -27.36 1.94
C SER A 2 6.17 -26.17 2.74
N VAL A 3 7.08 -25.38 2.17
CA VAL A 3 7.61 -24.14 2.79
C VAL A 3 6.47 -23.19 3.16
N LEU A 4 5.45 -23.08 2.30
CA LEU A 4 4.27 -22.27 2.52
C LEU A 4 3.44 -22.73 3.72
N ALA A 5 3.27 -24.05 3.91
CA ALA A 5 2.55 -24.58 5.07
C ALA A 5 3.30 -24.25 6.38
N ARG A 6 4.65 -24.36 6.39
CA ARG A 6 5.45 -23.98 7.56
C ARG A 6 5.33 -22.49 7.87
N TYR A 7 5.41 -21.63 6.86
CA TYR A 7 5.21 -20.20 7.02
C TYR A 7 3.83 -19.92 7.62
N TRP A 8 2.76 -20.46 7.02
CA TRP A 8 1.40 -20.26 7.48
C TRP A 8 1.17 -20.68 8.93
N HIS A 9 1.70 -21.83 9.32
CA HIS A 9 1.58 -22.31 10.70
C HIS A 9 2.39 -21.48 11.70
N GLY A 10 3.48 -20.83 11.28
CA GLY A 10 4.28 -19.93 12.11
C GLY A 10 3.70 -18.52 12.29
N LEU A 11 2.64 -18.15 11.58
CA LEU A 11 2.00 -16.83 11.72
C LEU A 11 1.15 -16.74 12.98
N SER A 12 1.16 -15.56 13.61
CA SER A 12 0.22 -15.22 14.67
C SER A 12 -1.23 -15.36 14.17
N PRO A 13 -2.20 -15.69 15.06
CA PRO A 13 -3.61 -15.79 14.68
C PRO A 13 -4.14 -14.50 14.04
N ALA A 14 -3.80 -13.33 14.59
CA ALA A 14 -4.20 -12.03 14.07
C ALA A 14 -3.70 -11.80 12.63
N LEU A 15 -2.43 -12.14 12.35
CA LEU A 15 -1.84 -11.98 11.01
C LEU A 15 -2.47 -12.95 9.99
N ARG A 16 -2.85 -14.14 10.43
CA ARG A 16 -3.54 -15.12 9.59
C ARG A 16 -4.93 -14.65 9.19
N ASP A 17 -5.67 -14.10 10.14
CA ASP A 17 -7.03 -13.59 9.89
C ASP A 17 -6.99 -12.30 9.07
N TYR A 18 -5.96 -11.47 9.24
CA TYR A 18 -5.65 -10.37 8.33
C TYR A 18 -5.46 -10.86 6.90
N TYR A 19 -4.58 -11.84 6.67
CA TYR A 19 -4.32 -12.35 5.33
C TYR A 19 -5.56 -12.94 4.66
N ARG A 20 -6.36 -13.72 5.40
CA ARG A 20 -7.65 -14.23 4.91
C ARG A 20 -8.59 -13.11 4.52
N ALA A 21 -8.72 -12.10 5.38
CA ALA A 21 -9.61 -10.97 5.15
C ALA A 21 -9.14 -10.07 4.00
N SER A 22 -7.82 -9.97 3.78
CA SER A 22 -7.25 -9.15 2.72
C SER A 22 -7.35 -9.78 1.34
N VAL A 23 -7.54 -11.11 1.22
CA VAL A 23 -7.59 -11.79 -0.09
C VAL A 23 -8.62 -11.14 -1.01
N LEU A 24 -9.85 -10.96 -0.53
CA LEU A 24 -10.94 -10.44 -1.34
C LEU A 24 -10.70 -8.99 -1.80
N PRO A 25 -10.41 -8.00 -0.94
CA PRO A 25 -10.11 -6.64 -1.39
C PRO A 25 -8.84 -6.56 -2.26
N SER A 26 -7.84 -7.40 -2.04
CA SER A 26 -6.66 -7.46 -2.91
C SER A 26 -6.99 -7.98 -4.32
N LEU A 27 -7.76 -9.06 -4.43
CA LEU A 27 -8.21 -9.56 -5.73
C LEU A 27 -9.12 -8.55 -6.43
N LEU A 28 -10.00 -7.89 -5.69
CA LEU A 28 -10.88 -6.85 -6.21
C LEU A 28 -10.08 -5.64 -6.70
N PHE A 29 -9.09 -5.18 -5.93
CA PHE A 29 -8.17 -4.12 -6.35
C PHE A 29 -7.51 -4.46 -7.68
N LEU A 30 -6.96 -5.67 -7.79
CA LEU A 30 -6.26 -6.12 -8.99
C LEU A 30 -7.20 -6.20 -10.20
N ALA A 31 -8.40 -6.77 -10.02
CA ALA A 31 -9.41 -6.86 -11.06
C ALA A 31 -9.86 -5.46 -11.54
N LEU A 32 -10.09 -4.52 -10.62
CA LEU A 32 -10.48 -3.15 -10.93
C LEU A 32 -9.35 -2.37 -11.61
N ALA A 33 -8.10 -2.59 -11.20
CA ALA A 33 -6.95 -1.97 -11.85
C ALA A 33 -6.80 -2.42 -13.31
N PHE A 34 -6.94 -3.72 -13.58
CA PHE A 34 -6.94 -4.25 -14.95
C PHE A 34 -8.15 -3.78 -15.77
N ALA A 35 -9.34 -3.75 -15.15
CA ALA A 35 -10.55 -3.24 -15.80
C ALA A 35 -10.40 -1.75 -16.17
N HIS A 36 -9.81 -0.94 -15.28
CA HIS A 36 -9.47 0.45 -15.57
C HIS A 36 -8.52 0.57 -16.76
N GLU A 37 -7.42 -0.19 -16.76
CA GLU A 37 -6.43 -0.16 -17.83
C GLU A 37 -7.01 -0.58 -19.19
N TRP A 38 -7.93 -1.56 -19.19
CA TRP A 38 -8.66 -1.98 -20.37
C TRP A 38 -9.65 -0.90 -20.84
N LEU A 39 -10.41 -0.29 -19.93
CA LEU A 39 -11.40 0.73 -20.25
C LEU A 39 -10.77 2.03 -20.79
N VAL A 40 -9.61 2.44 -20.26
CA VAL A 40 -8.89 3.63 -20.73
C VAL A 40 -8.47 3.48 -22.21
N ARG A 41 -8.27 2.25 -22.68
CA ARG A 41 -7.97 1.97 -24.10
C ARG A 41 -9.20 2.03 -25.01
N GLN A 42 -10.41 2.19 -24.45
CA GLN A 42 -11.63 2.29 -25.25
C GLN A 42 -11.96 3.75 -25.59
N PRO A 43 -11.98 4.13 -26.88
CA PRO A 43 -12.19 5.51 -27.30
C PRO A 43 -13.63 6.00 -27.01
N ALA A 44 -14.62 5.11 -26.98
CA ALA A 44 -16.05 5.45 -26.85
C ALA A 44 -16.60 5.43 -25.41
N ALA A 45 -15.77 5.20 -24.39
CA ALA A 45 -16.27 5.14 -23.01
C ALA A 45 -16.73 6.52 -22.51
N ALA A 46 -17.93 6.57 -21.92
CA ALA A 46 -18.48 7.79 -21.35
C ALA A 46 -17.57 8.36 -20.22
N PRO A 47 -17.46 9.70 -20.06
CA PRO A 47 -16.59 10.31 -19.06
C PRO A 47 -16.87 9.84 -17.62
N ALA A 48 -18.14 9.70 -17.26
CA ALA A 48 -18.54 9.21 -15.93
C ALA A 48 -18.05 7.78 -15.66
N LEU A 49 -18.09 6.90 -16.66
CA LEU A 49 -17.61 5.52 -16.53
C LEU A 49 -16.09 5.49 -16.36
N ARG A 50 -15.35 6.36 -17.07
CA ARG A 50 -13.89 6.49 -16.92
C ARG A 50 -13.51 6.96 -15.52
N LEU A 51 -14.22 7.95 -14.99
CA LEU A 51 -14.00 8.44 -13.62
C LEU A 51 -14.29 7.34 -12.59
N ALA A 52 -15.42 6.65 -12.71
CA ALA A 52 -15.77 5.54 -11.83
C ALA A 52 -14.70 4.44 -11.86
N ALA A 53 -14.24 4.05 -13.04
CA ALA A 53 -13.17 3.05 -13.18
C ALA A 53 -11.82 3.52 -12.62
N ALA A 54 -11.50 4.81 -12.69
CA ALA A 54 -10.28 5.36 -12.10
C ALA A 54 -10.31 5.35 -10.56
N LEU A 55 -11.48 5.57 -9.96
CA LEU A 55 -11.64 5.61 -8.51
C LEU A 55 -11.90 4.24 -7.87
N ALA A 56 -12.45 3.29 -8.62
CA ALA A 56 -12.83 1.97 -8.09
C ALA A 56 -11.65 1.21 -7.41
N PRO A 57 -10.43 1.17 -7.95
CA PRO A 57 -9.29 0.56 -7.25
C PRO A 57 -9.01 1.22 -5.90
N ALA A 58 -9.18 2.54 -5.79
CA ALA A 58 -8.96 3.25 -4.52
C ALA A 58 -9.97 2.82 -3.44
N VAL A 59 -11.21 2.49 -3.82
CA VAL A 59 -12.22 1.96 -2.89
C VAL A 59 -11.82 0.57 -2.37
N ALA A 60 -11.35 -0.31 -3.26
CA ALA A 60 -10.83 -1.62 -2.84
C ALA A 60 -9.60 -1.49 -1.94
N MET A 61 -8.73 -0.52 -2.21
CA MET A 61 -7.59 -0.19 -1.36
C MET A 61 -8.02 0.33 0.02
N ALA A 62 -9.04 1.19 0.08
CA ALA A 62 -9.61 1.65 1.35
C ALA A 62 -10.17 0.49 2.17
N TRP A 63 -10.84 -0.47 1.53
CA TRP A 63 -11.28 -1.70 2.20
C TRP A 63 -10.08 -2.51 2.73
N LEU A 64 -9.04 -2.71 1.94
CA LEU A 64 -7.80 -3.36 2.41
C LEU A 64 -7.22 -2.65 3.65
N PHE A 65 -7.26 -1.31 3.66
CA PHE A 65 -6.82 -0.52 4.80
C PHE A 65 -7.68 -0.78 6.05
N THR A 66 -8.99 -0.93 5.92
CA THR A 66 -9.85 -1.32 7.08
C THR A 66 -9.51 -2.71 7.61
N CYS A 67 -9.17 -3.68 6.76
CA CYS A 67 -8.69 -5.00 7.19
C CYS A 67 -7.39 -4.87 7.99
N TYR A 68 -6.51 -3.98 7.56
CA TYR A 68 -5.25 -3.70 8.25
C TYR A 68 -5.46 -2.96 9.59
N LEU A 69 -6.39 -2.01 9.67
CA LEU A 69 -6.74 -1.37 10.94
C LEU A 69 -7.33 -2.36 11.95
N ARG A 70 -8.16 -3.30 11.47
CA ARG A 70 -8.66 -4.40 12.31
C ARG A 70 -7.51 -5.28 12.80
N PHE A 71 -6.56 -5.62 11.92
CA PHE A 71 -5.35 -6.35 12.29
C PHE A 71 -4.57 -5.63 13.41
N LEU A 72 -4.31 -4.33 13.29
CA LEU A 72 -3.61 -3.57 14.34
C LEU A 72 -4.31 -3.61 15.70
N ARG A 73 -5.64 -3.62 15.69
CA ARG A 73 -6.44 -3.71 16.92
C ARG A 73 -6.32 -5.08 17.58
N ASP A 74 -6.22 -6.13 16.76
CA ASP A 74 -6.22 -7.52 17.21
C ASP A 74 -4.78 -8.04 17.50
N CYS A 75 -3.75 -7.23 17.22
CA CYS A 75 -2.34 -7.50 17.55
C CYS A 75 -2.04 -7.30 19.04
N ASP A 76 -0.96 -7.94 19.50
CA ASP A 76 -0.38 -7.60 20.79
C ASP A 76 0.24 -6.19 20.81
N GLU A 77 0.48 -5.65 22.00
CA GLU A 77 0.98 -4.28 22.20
C GLU A 77 2.35 -4.04 21.56
N LEU A 78 3.22 -5.05 21.53
CA LEU A 78 4.57 -4.94 20.98
C LEU A 78 4.52 -4.92 19.45
N GLU A 79 3.81 -5.86 18.84
CA GLU A 79 3.57 -5.97 17.41
C GLU A 79 2.86 -4.71 16.91
N ARG A 80 1.77 -4.29 17.56
CA ARG A 80 1.08 -3.03 17.26
C ARG A 80 2.01 -1.82 17.36
N GLY A 81 2.86 -1.77 18.38
CA GLY A 81 3.84 -0.71 18.56
C GLY A 81 4.89 -0.67 17.44
N ILE A 82 5.36 -1.83 16.96
CA ILE A 82 6.27 -1.94 15.82
C ILE A 82 5.59 -1.44 14.54
N GLU A 83 4.37 -1.89 14.27
CA GLU A 83 3.61 -1.49 13.07
C GLU A 83 3.33 0.01 13.03
N LEU A 84 2.85 0.60 14.13
CA LEU A 84 2.54 2.02 14.19
C LEU A 84 3.80 2.88 14.03
N LYS A 85 4.91 2.50 14.67
CA LYS A 85 6.20 3.19 14.47
C LYS A 85 6.67 3.08 13.02
N ALA A 86 6.57 1.90 12.41
CA ALA A 86 6.95 1.70 11.02
C ALA A 86 6.12 2.57 10.06
N LEU A 87 4.80 2.63 10.28
CA LEU A 87 3.91 3.49 9.50
C LEU A 87 4.21 4.97 9.69
N ALA A 88 4.43 5.42 10.93
CA ALA A 88 4.75 6.81 11.21
C ALA A 88 6.04 7.25 10.48
N TRP A 89 7.09 6.43 10.54
CA TRP A 89 8.32 6.67 9.80
C TRP A 89 8.12 6.63 8.29
N ALA A 90 7.40 5.65 7.77
CA ALA A 90 7.14 5.54 6.34
C ALA A 90 6.37 6.74 5.80
N ALA A 91 5.33 7.18 6.52
CA ALA A 91 4.56 8.37 6.19
C ALA A 91 5.44 9.64 6.22
N GLY A 92 6.26 9.80 7.27
CA GLY A 92 7.19 10.93 7.38
C GLY A 92 8.23 10.98 6.27
N ILE A 93 8.86 9.84 5.95
CA ILE A 93 9.84 9.72 4.85
C ILE A 93 9.17 10.04 3.50
N THR A 94 7.96 9.51 3.28
CA THR A 94 7.23 9.73 2.03
C THR A 94 6.83 11.20 1.88
N LEU A 95 6.34 11.84 2.94
CA LEU A 95 6.00 13.26 2.95
C LEU A 95 7.23 14.14 2.68
N GLN A 96 8.34 13.86 3.35
CA GLN A 96 9.60 14.59 3.15
C GLN A 96 10.12 14.42 1.72
N GLY A 97 10.05 13.20 1.18
CA GLY A 97 10.41 12.92 -0.22
C GLY A 97 9.52 13.68 -1.20
N LEU A 98 8.20 13.69 -0.98
CA LEU A 98 7.26 14.44 -1.80
C LEU A 98 7.57 15.94 -1.79
N MET A 99 7.73 16.55 -0.61
CA MET A 99 8.05 17.98 -0.49
C MET A 99 9.37 18.32 -1.19
N THR A 100 10.39 17.48 -1.01
CA THR A 100 11.68 17.65 -1.68
C THR A 100 11.53 17.65 -3.20
N VAL A 101 10.80 16.68 -3.75
CA VAL A 101 10.59 16.61 -5.20
C VAL A 101 9.78 17.79 -5.71
N LEU A 102 8.76 18.25 -4.97
CA LEU A 102 7.99 19.44 -5.33
C LEU A 102 8.87 20.69 -5.39
N PHE A 103 9.76 20.91 -4.42
CA PHE A 103 10.70 22.04 -4.46
C PHE A 103 11.70 21.95 -5.61
N LEU A 104 12.17 20.74 -5.95
CA LEU A 104 13.06 20.55 -7.10
C LEU A 104 12.36 20.78 -8.45
N LEU A 105 11.07 20.43 -8.56
CA LEU A 105 10.25 20.74 -9.73
C LEU A 105 10.01 22.25 -9.85
N ASP A 106 9.65 22.92 -8.75
CA ASP A 106 9.43 24.36 -8.69
C ASP A 106 10.70 25.17 -9.04
N ALA A 107 11.86 24.71 -8.56
CA ALA A 107 13.16 25.29 -8.89
C ALA A 107 13.64 24.98 -10.33
N GLY A 108 12.88 24.22 -11.12
CA GLY A 108 13.26 23.80 -12.48
C GLY A 108 14.46 22.84 -12.54
N LEU A 109 14.83 22.23 -11.41
CA LEU A 109 15.96 21.28 -11.30
C LEU A 109 15.57 19.85 -11.70
N LEU A 110 14.27 19.54 -11.67
CA LEU A 110 13.71 18.27 -12.10
C LEU A 110 12.65 18.47 -13.19
N ALA A 111 12.59 17.53 -14.14
CA ALA A 111 11.53 17.44 -15.14
C ALA A 111 11.02 16.00 -15.20
N TRP A 112 10.26 15.58 -14.18
CA TRP A 112 9.71 14.24 -14.10
C TRP A 112 8.27 14.17 -14.63
N PRO A 113 7.93 13.14 -15.42
CA PRO A 113 6.55 12.87 -15.77
C PRO A 113 5.71 12.58 -14.51
N GLU A 114 4.52 13.17 -14.43
CA GLU A 114 3.60 13.05 -13.29
C GLU A 114 3.34 11.59 -12.88
N LYS A 115 3.17 10.70 -13.86
CA LYS A 115 2.97 9.26 -13.63
C LYS A 115 4.17 8.60 -12.94
N ARG A 116 5.39 8.99 -13.30
CA ARG A 116 6.62 8.47 -12.68
C ARG A 116 6.77 8.99 -11.26
N LEU A 117 6.42 10.26 -11.03
CA LEU A 117 6.39 10.84 -9.69
C LEU A 117 5.44 10.07 -8.77
N ALA A 118 4.19 9.87 -9.20
CA ALA A 118 3.20 9.12 -8.41
C ALA A 118 3.66 7.69 -8.11
N ALA A 119 4.22 6.99 -9.10
CA ALA A 119 4.76 5.64 -8.91
C ALA A 119 5.95 5.64 -7.93
N ALA A 120 6.86 6.60 -8.04
CA ALA A 120 8.02 6.73 -7.14
C ALA A 120 7.59 6.99 -5.69
N MET A 121 6.56 7.81 -5.46
CA MET A 121 6.03 8.05 -4.12
C MET A 121 5.38 6.79 -3.52
N GLY A 122 4.63 6.03 -4.33
CA GLY A 122 4.08 4.74 -3.91
C GLY A 122 5.18 3.74 -3.52
N LEU A 123 6.23 3.65 -4.34
CA LEU A 123 7.39 2.79 -4.04
C LEU A 123 8.15 3.25 -2.79
N LEU A 124 8.33 4.56 -2.61
CA LEU A 124 8.99 5.13 -1.44
C LEU A 124 8.23 4.76 -0.16
N LEU A 125 6.90 4.87 -0.16
CA LEU A 125 6.05 4.48 0.97
C LEU A 125 6.21 2.99 1.31
N LEU A 126 6.09 2.11 0.31
CA LEU A 126 6.18 0.67 0.52
C LEU A 126 7.57 0.23 0.95
N ALA A 127 8.62 0.77 0.31
CA ALA A 127 10.01 0.44 0.61
C ALA A 127 10.41 0.94 2.01
N SER A 128 10.08 2.19 2.35
CA SER A 128 10.38 2.74 3.67
C SER A 128 9.64 1.99 4.78
N TYR A 129 8.36 1.66 4.59
CA TYR A 129 7.62 0.82 5.53
C TYR A 129 8.27 -0.56 5.73
N ALA A 130 8.60 -1.27 4.64
CA ALA A 130 9.22 -2.59 4.73
C ALA A 130 10.58 -2.56 5.43
N LEU A 131 11.42 -1.57 5.11
CA LEU A 131 12.75 -1.41 5.72
C LEU A 131 12.65 -1.05 7.20
N VAL A 132 11.81 -0.08 7.56
CA VAL A 132 11.65 0.34 8.96
C VAL A 132 11.02 -0.78 9.79
N ARG A 133 9.96 -1.43 9.29
CA ARG A 133 9.33 -2.57 9.96
C ARG A 133 10.32 -3.70 10.17
N GLY A 134 11.08 -4.08 9.14
CA GLY A 134 12.10 -5.13 9.24
C GLY A 134 13.21 -4.79 10.24
N GLY A 135 13.66 -3.53 10.27
CA GLY A 135 14.65 -3.05 11.23
C GLY A 135 14.15 -3.05 12.67
N LEU A 136 12.91 -2.60 12.90
CA LEU A 136 12.27 -2.61 14.21
C LEU A 136 12.02 -4.03 14.70
N HIS A 137 11.52 -4.91 13.82
CA HIS A 137 11.27 -6.31 14.18
C HIS A 137 12.56 -7.02 14.59
N ARG A 138 13.67 -6.84 13.85
CA ARG A 138 14.98 -7.40 14.23
C ARG A 138 15.54 -6.87 15.55
N ARG A 139 15.11 -5.69 16.00
CA ARG A 139 15.61 -5.07 17.23
C ARG A 139 14.81 -5.48 18.47
N TYR A 140 13.54 -5.83 18.29
CA TYR A 140 12.59 -6.07 19.38
C TYR A 140 12.02 -7.49 19.43
N ALA A 141 12.24 -8.32 18.41
CA ALA A 141 11.94 -9.76 18.40
C ALA A 141 13.18 -10.57 18.84
#